data_AF-A0A496VR49-F1
#
_entry.id   AF-A0A496VR49-F1
#
_cell.length_a   1.000
_cell.length_b   1.000
_cell.length_c   1.000
_cell.angle_alpha   90.00
_cell.angle_beta   90.00
_cell.angle_gamma   90.00
#
_symmetry.space_group_name_H-M   'P 1'
#
loop_
_entity.id
_entity.type
_entity.pdbx_description
1 polymer ?
#
loop_
_entity_poly.entity_id
_entity_poly.type
_entity_poly.pdbx_seq_one_letter_code
_entity_poly.pdbx_strand_id
1 'polypeptide(L)'
;MNINRQLITEEQLMIKKRYFGLILILSGWLLTAHAIATEAGWINHFDGSPENYLIKRGDETVPVAVFRVLQVGDEIALKQGQYPITLSLRGGTQTVEVTPENSPYQVDAQSQVPEELAELWAWTKQRLSEWRELTQPLISGESSDAEAPHDIVMPLLENVTSPAHLVAGERPLHLQWYGGQSSYTVHIKQRRKFLLTQNSFTTVIETEKMAFNVRPNKPYQSYRVIVRSNAENQMFTGGFRVVTAAPELTKPTALETTKLPADFLKTVQATWLATQEEGKWIFEAYQQAAELPEYRPAILLKEVLARGKEKQVRRGIRG
;
A
#
# COMPACT_ATOMS: atom_id res chain seq x y z
N MET A 1 48.10 -68.10 80.35
CA MET A 1 47.36 -69.19 79.68
C MET A 1 47.08 -68.73 78.26
N ASN A 2 47.62 -69.46 77.28
CA ASN A 2 47.38 -69.42 75.83
C ASN A 2 47.56 -68.08 75.08
N ILE A 3 48.60 -67.97 74.23
CA ILE A 3 48.63 -68.39 72.80
C ILE A 3 47.78 -67.41 71.96
N ASN A 4 48.15 -66.87 70.80
CA ASN A 4 49.28 -66.92 69.87
C ASN A 4 48.65 -66.32 68.58
N ARG A 5 49.44 -65.65 67.70
CA ARG A 5 49.36 -65.76 66.22
C ARG A 5 48.00 -65.43 65.51
N GLN A 6 47.88 -64.96 64.28
CA GLN A 6 48.75 -64.85 63.11
C GLN A 6 47.94 -64.10 62.02
N LEU A 7 48.68 -63.40 61.17
CA LEU A 7 48.64 -63.39 59.68
C LEU A 7 47.29 -63.19 58.97
N ILE A 8 47.19 -62.09 58.20
CA ILE A 8 47.30 -62.03 56.73
C ILE A 8 46.12 -62.68 55.99
N THR A 9 45.46 -61.87 55.17
CA THR A 9 45.12 -62.26 53.80
C THR A 9 45.05 -61.02 52.92
N GLU A 10 46.15 -60.74 52.23
CA GLU A 10 46.07 -60.22 50.87
C GLU A 10 45.48 -61.35 50.02
N GLU A 11 44.46 -61.07 49.21
CA GLU A 11 44.37 -61.65 47.87
C GLU A 11 43.26 -60.96 47.05
N GLN A 12 43.73 -60.42 45.92
CA GLN A 12 43.07 -60.49 44.62
C GLN A 12 41.92 -59.51 44.33
N LEU A 13 41.76 -58.95 43.13
CA LEU A 13 42.60 -58.72 41.96
C LEU A 13 41.62 -58.04 41.00
N MET A 14 42.08 -56.98 40.33
CA MET A 14 41.71 -56.67 38.95
C MET A 14 40.39 -55.92 38.61
N ILE A 15 40.58 -54.92 37.76
CA ILE A 15 39.71 -54.46 36.65
C ILE A 15 38.67 -53.37 36.97
N LYS A 16 39.09 -52.09 36.87
CA LYS A 16 38.70 -51.19 35.75
C LYS A 16 39.37 -49.81 35.84
N LYS A 17 40.42 -49.63 35.03
CA LYS A 17 40.77 -48.33 34.46
C LYS A 17 39.61 -47.86 33.58
N ARG A 18 38.92 -46.77 33.92
CA ARG A 18 38.22 -45.93 32.93
C ARG A 18 38.24 -44.47 33.37
N TYR A 19 39.10 -43.70 32.70
CA TYR A 19 38.83 -42.37 32.16
C TYR A 19 37.83 -41.51 32.95
N PHE A 20 38.34 -40.75 33.93
CA PHE A 20 37.72 -39.48 34.28
C PHE A 20 38.20 -38.44 33.27
N GLY A 21 37.55 -38.44 32.11
CA GLY A 21 37.69 -37.40 31.11
C GLY A 21 37.12 -36.10 31.66
N LEU A 22 37.99 -35.13 31.86
CA LEU A 22 37.63 -33.74 32.13
C LEU A 22 36.90 -33.22 30.88
N ILE A 23 35.56 -33.21 30.92
CA ILE A 23 34.73 -32.56 29.88
C ILE A 23 34.93 -31.06 30.09
N LEU A 24 35.87 -30.51 29.34
CA LEU A 24 35.98 -29.10 29.05
C LEU A 24 34.75 -28.75 28.19
N ILE A 25 33.70 -28.25 28.85
CA ILE A 25 32.56 -27.60 28.19
C ILE A 25 33.14 -26.33 27.56
N LEU A 26 33.65 -26.46 26.33
CA LEU A 26 33.88 -25.34 25.45
C LEU A 26 32.51 -24.74 25.17
N SER A 27 32.16 -23.76 25.99
CA SER A 27 31.20 -22.72 25.67
C SER A 27 31.71 -22.01 24.42
N GLY A 28 31.49 -22.62 23.26
CA GLY A 28 31.44 -21.92 22.00
C GLY A 28 30.23 -21.01 22.10
N TRP A 29 30.47 -19.79 22.57
CA TRP A 29 29.55 -18.68 22.35
C TRP A 29 29.40 -18.61 20.84
N LEU A 30 28.31 -19.17 20.34
CA LEU A 30 27.77 -18.85 19.03
C LEU A 30 27.51 -17.35 19.07
N LEU A 31 28.52 -16.58 18.67
CA LEU A 31 28.35 -15.20 18.25
C LEU A 31 27.50 -15.29 16.99
N THR A 32 26.18 -15.42 17.15
CA THR A 32 25.23 -15.04 16.12
C THR A 32 25.40 -13.53 15.97
N ALA A 33 26.32 -13.16 15.07
CA ALA A 33 26.37 -11.81 14.56
C ALA A 33 24.98 -11.55 13.99
N HIS A 34 24.18 -10.78 14.72
CA HIS A 34 22.92 -10.29 14.21
C HIS A 34 23.33 -9.35 13.09
N ALA A 35 23.29 -9.83 11.85
CA ALA A 35 23.48 -8.99 10.68
C ALA A 35 22.50 -7.83 10.85
N ILE A 36 23.03 -6.62 10.99
CA ILE A 36 22.20 -5.43 11.12
C ILE A 36 21.35 -5.40 9.86
N ALA A 37 20.04 -5.49 10.03
CA ALA A 37 19.07 -5.47 8.94
C ALA A 37 19.22 -4.14 8.17
N THR A 38 19.94 -4.18 7.05
CA THR A 38 20.13 -3.02 6.18
C THR A 38 19.03 -3.00 5.14
N GLU A 39 18.27 -1.91 5.13
CA GLU A 39 17.20 -1.71 4.16
C GLU A 39 17.78 -1.54 2.75
N ALA A 40 17.16 -2.20 1.77
CA ALA A 40 17.60 -2.20 0.38
C ALA A 40 16.63 -1.43 -0.52
N GLY A 41 15.33 -1.53 -0.26
CA GLY A 41 14.34 -0.93 -1.15
C GLY A 41 12.93 -1.42 -0.88
N TRP A 42 12.11 -1.53 -1.93
CA TRP A 42 10.75 -2.03 -1.81
C TRP A 42 10.27 -2.82 -3.04
N ILE A 43 9.18 -3.56 -2.86
CA ILE A 43 8.43 -4.19 -3.95
C ILE A 43 7.60 -3.13 -4.66
N ASN A 44 7.92 -2.82 -5.90
CA ASN A 44 7.21 -1.81 -6.67
C ASN A 44 5.87 -2.34 -7.23
N HIS A 45 5.90 -3.52 -7.84
CA HIS A 45 4.75 -4.14 -8.52
C HIS A 45 4.91 -5.67 -8.57
N PHE A 46 3.79 -6.39 -8.65
CA PHE A 46 3.77 -7.80 -9.04
C PHE A 46 2.41 -8.16 -9.63
N ASP A 47 2.41 -9.07 -10.60
CA ASP A 47 1.20 -9.58 -11.23
C ASP A 47 0.62 -10.77 -10.44
N GLY A 48 -0.68 -11.03 -10.59
CA GLY A 48 -1.34 -12.16 -9.93
C GLY A 48 -1.51 -11.99 -8.42
N SER A 49 -1.60 -13.10 -7.68
CA SER A 49 -1.85 -13.10 -6.23
C SER A 49 -0.53 -13.07 -5.44
N PRO A 50 -0.44 -12.40 -4.26
CA PRO A 50 0.77 -12.40 -3.43
C PRO A 50 1.24 -13.80 -3.02
N GLU A 51 0.32 -14.78 -2.96
CA GLU A 51 0.63 -16.17 -2.63
C GLU A 51 1.49 -16.88 -3.68
N ASN A 52 1.54 -16.36 -4.90
CA ASN A 52 2.42 -16.81 -5.99
C ASN A 52 3.89 -16.43 -5.75
N TYR A 53 4.21 -15.74 -4.66
CA TYR A 53 5.56 -15.30 -4.35
C TYR A 53 5.95 -15.76 -2.94
N LEU A 54 7.25 -15.85 -2.69
CA LEU A 54 7.80 -16.11 -1.36
C LEU A 54 8.92 -15.10 -1.10
N ILE A 55 8.91 -14.50 0.09
CA ILE A 55 10.04 -13.74 0.60
C ILE A 55 10.52 -14.44 1.85
N LYS A 56 11.79 -14.87 1.85
CA LYS A 56 12.45 -15.35 3.06
C LYS A 56 13.40 -14.28 3.59
N ARG A 57 13.36 -14.06 4.89
CA ARG A 57 14.27 -13.18 5.62
C ARG A 57 14.93 -13.99 6.71
N GLY A 58 16.11 -14.53 6.41
CA GLY A 58 16.68 -15.61 7.23
C GLY A 58 15.72 -16.80 7.28
N ASP A 59 15.32 -17.20 8.47
CA ASP A 59 14.40 -18.32 8.69
C ASP A 59 12.91 -17.92 8.66
N GLU A 60 12.61 -16.62 8.53
CA GLU A 60 11.23 -16.11 8.53
C GLU A 60 10.66 -15.98 7.12
N THR A 61 9.36 -16.24 6.97
CA THR A 61 8.61 -15.92 5.75
C THR A 61 7.92 -14.57 5.91
N VAL A 62 8.21 -13.63 5.02
CA VAL A 62 7.63 -12.29 5.02
C VAL A 62 6.47 -12.21 4.01
N PRO A 63 5.31 -11.64 4.38
CA PRO A 63 4.20 -11.45 3.44
C PRO A 63 4.58 -10.53 2.28
N VAL A 64 4.39 -11.04 1.06
CA VAL A 64 4.54 -10.28 -0.19
C VAL A 64 3.42 -9.25 -0.25
N ALA A 65 3.79 -7.98 -0.45
CA ALA A 65 2.84 -6.90 -0.62
C ALA A 65 3.51 -5.77 -1.40
N VAL A 66 2.75 -5.01 -2.17
CA VAL A 66 3.28 -3.81 -2.83
C VAL A 66 3.74 -2.84 -1.76
N PHE A 67 4.84 -2.14 -2.04
CA PHE A 67 5.52 -1.26 -1.09
C PHE A 67 5.98 -1.95 0.21
N ARG A 68 6.12 -3.28 0.20
CA ARG A 68 6.87 -4.00 1.24
C ARG A 68 8.33 -3.57 1.17
N VAL A 69 8.88 -3.12 2.30
CA VAL A 69 10.30 -2.81 2.43
C VAL A 69 11.12 -4.09 2.46
N LEU A 70 12.15 -4.12 1.61
CA LEU A 70 13.10 -5.21 1.45
C LEU A 70 14.40 -4.90 2.22
N GLN A 71 15.04 -5.95 2.70
CA GLN A 71 16.31 -5.90 3.43
C GLN A 71 17.38 -6.70 2.68
N VAL A 72 18.64 -6.32 2.87
CA VAL A 72 19.78 -7.12 2.43
C VAL A 72 19.68 -8.50 3.09
N GLY A 73 19.84 -9.54 2.27
CA GLY A 73 19.67 -10.94 2.67
C GLY A 73 18.27 -11.50 2.43
N ASP A 74 17.29 -10.68 2.03
CA ASP A 74 15.98 -11.20 1.60
C ASP A 74 16.15 -12.07 0.34
N GLU A 75 15.51 -13.24 0.32
CA GLU A 75 15.41 -14.14 -0.83
C GLU A 75 13.99 -14.09 -1.39
N ILE A 76 13.85 -13.72 -2.66
CA ILE A 76 12.56 -13.55 -3.34
C ILE A 76 12.41 -14.65 -4.39
N ALA A 77 11.44 -15.53 -4.20
CA ALA A 77 11.18 -16.65 -5.10
C ALA A 77 9.79 -16.56 -5.74
N LEU A 78 9.71 -16.89 -7.02
CA LEU A 78 8.46 -17.09 -7.73
C LEU A 78 7.94 -18.52 -7.47
N LYS A 79 6.68 -18.65 -7.08
CA LYS A 79 5.95 -19.93 -7.06
C LYS A 79 5.23 -20.11 -8.41
N GLN A 80 4.79 -21.33 -8.70
CA GLN A 80 4.22 -21.73 -10.01
C GLN A 80 3.30 -20.67 -10.66
N GLY A 81 3.53 -20.34 -11.94
CA GLY A 81 2.82 -19.28 -12.67
C GLY A 81 3.70 -18.03 -12.84
N GLN A 82 4.34 -17.92 -14.01
CA GLN A 82 5.50 -17.09 -14.38
C GLN A 82 5.27 -15.56 -14.37
N TYR A 83 4.82 -15.00 -13.26
CA TYR A 83 4.57 -13.57 -13.16
C TYR A 83 5.78 -12.85 -12.56
N PRO A 84 6.32 -11.82 -13.24
CA PRO A 84 7.45 -11.08 -12.72
C PRO A 84 7.05 -10.24 -11.51
N ILE A 85 8.02 -10.02 -10.62
CA ILE A 85 7.92 -9.04 -9.53
C ILE A 85 8.98 -7.96 -9.76
N THR A 86 8.54 -6.71 -9.78
CA THR A 86 9.40 -5.55 -9.95
C THR A 86 9.78 -4.98 -8.59
N LEU A 87 11.07 -4.85 -8.35
CA LEU A 87 11.67 -4.30 -7.15
C LEU A 87 12.28 -2.93 -7.46
N SER A 88 12.27 -2.06 -6.47
CA SER A 88 12.93 -0.77 -6.46
C SER A 88 13.98 -0.78 -5.34
N LEU A 89 15.22 -1.16 -5.70
CA LEU A 89 16.37 -1.31 -4.81
C LEU A 89 17.20 -0.02 -4.73
N ARG A 90 18.18 0.02 -3.82
CA ARG A 90 19.02 1.18 -3.51
C ARG A 90 18.22 2.44 -3.27
N GLY A 91 17.18 2.34 -2.45
CA GLY A 91 16.28 3.46 -2.17
C GLY A 91 15.45 3.89 -3.39
N GLY A 92 15.25 2.99 -4.36
CA GLY A 92 14.43 3.20 -5.55
C GLY A 92 15.17 3.70 -6.78
N THR A 93 16.49 3.81 -6.71
CA THR A 93 17.34 4.24 -7.82
C THR A 93 17.69 3.13 -8.79
N GLN A 94 17.47 1.88 -8.38
CA GLN A 94 17.70 0.69 -9.18
C GLN A 94 16.41 -0.12 -9.30
N THR A 95 15.93 -0.31 -10.53
CA THR A 95 14.82 -1.21 -10.81
C THR A 95 15.37 -2.60 -11.13
N VAL A 96 14.84 -3.62 -10.45
CA VAL A 96 15.15 -5.03 -10.73
C VAL A 96 13.85 -5.77 -11.02
N GLU A 97 13.83 -6.56 -12.07
CA GLU A 97 12.73 -7.48 -12.36
C GLU A 97 13.17 -8.90 -12.00
N VAL A 98 12.42 -9.55 -11.10
CA VAL A 98 12.63 -10.96 -10.77
C VAL A 98 11.72 -11.78 -11.65
N THR A 99 12.33 -12.64 -12.44
CA THR A 99 11.72 -13.52 -13.45
C THR A 99 12.03 -14.97 -13.11
N PRO A 100 11.44 -15.96 -13.80
CA PRO A 100 11.78 -17.37 -13.57
C PRO A 100 13.27 -17.69 -13.74
N GLU A 101 13.99 -16.94 -14.57
CA GLU A 101 15.39 -17.17 -14.90
C GLU A 101 16.36 -16.74 -13.78
N ASN A 102 15.96 -15.79 -12.93
CA ASN A 102 16.79 -15.29 -11.81
C ASN A 102 16.17 -15.56 -10.43
N SER A 103 15.14 -16.41 -10.36
CA SER A 103 14.48 -16.84 -9.14
C SER A 103 15.13 -18.13 -8.58
N PRO A 104 15.46 -18.20 -7.28
CA PRO A 104 15.28 -17.15 -6.29
C PRO A 104 16.28 -16.00 -6.47
N TYR A 105 15.78 -14.77 -6.36
CA TYR A 105 16.60 -13.56 -6.39
C TYR A 105 17.02 -13.20 -4.97
N GLN A 106 18.33 -13.05 -4.75
CA GLN A 106 18.89 -12.64 -3.47
C GLN A 106 19.15 -11.12 -3.47
N VAL A 107 18.60 -10.43 -2.48
CA VAL A 107 18.90 -9.00 -2.25
C VAL A 107 20.29 -8.90 -1.62
N ASP A 108 21.27 -8.51 -2.42
CA ASP A 108 22.66 -8.44 -1.99
C ASP A 108 23.02 -7.12 -1.27
N ALA A 109 24.24 -7.05 -0.74
CA ALA A 109 24.73 -5.85 -0.05
C ALA A 109 24.89 -4.62 -0.97
N GLN A 110 25.01 -4.81 -2.29
CA GLN A 110 25.11 -3.70 -3.25
C GLN A 110 23.76 -3.01 -3.44
N SER A 111 22.68 -3.71 -3.11
CA SER A 111 21.31 -3.23 -3.15
C SER A 111 20.95 -2.35 -1.95
N GLN A 112 21.81 -2.26 -0.94
CA GLN A 112 21.62 -1.41 0.24
C GLN A 112 21.37 0.05 -0.15
N VAL A 113 20.48 0.72 0.60
CA VAL A 113 20.29 2.17 0.49
C VAL A 113 21.61 2.89 0.82
N PRO A 114 22.21 3.64 -0.13
CA PRO A 114 23.42 4.42 0.14
C PRO A 114 23.17 5.50 1.19
N GLU A 115 24.19 5.83 1.99
CA GLU A 115 24.09 6.83 3.06
C GLU A 115 23.71 8.21 2.52
N GLU A 116 24.17 8.54 1.31
CA GLU A 116 23.84 9.79 0.61
C GLU A 116 22.35 9.91 0.28
N LEU A 117 21.61 8.78 0.27
CA LEU A 117 20.17 8.73 0.05
C LEU A 117 19.37 8.55 1.35
N ALA A 118 19.99 8.65 2.53
CA ALA A 118 19.31 8.42 3.80
C ALA A 118 18.09 9.32 4.02
N GLU A 119 18.18 10.61 3.67
CA GLU A 119 17.06 11.56 3.77
C GLU A 119 15.92 11.18 2.81
N LEU A 120 16.27 10.90 1.54
CA LEU A 120 15.31 10.45 0.54
C LEU A 120 14.61 9.16 0.99
N TRP A 121 15.36 8.25 1.58
CA TRP A 121 14.85 6.98 2.04
C TRP A 121 13.93 7.13 3.25
N ALA A 122 14.28 7.99 4.22
CA ALA A 122 13.40 8.32 5.34
C ALA A 122 12.06 8.91 4.85
N TRP A 123 12.12 9.87 3.92
CA TRP A 123 10.94 10.43 3.25
C TRP A 123 10.14 9.34 2.53
N THR A 124 10.80 8.46 1.77
CA THR A 124 10.17 7.38 1.03
C THR A 124 9.42 6.44 1.97
N LYS A 125 10.06 5.97 3.04
CA LYS A 125 9.43 5.06 4.02
C LYS A 125 8.19 5.66 4.66
N GLN A 126 8.22 6.95 4.99
CA GLN A 126 7.04 7.64 5.51
C GLN A 126 5.88 7.57 4.51
N ARG A 127 6.15 7.86 3.23
CA ARG A 127 5.14 7.79 2.15
C ARG A 127 4.62 6.38 1.90
N LEU A 128 5.48 5.35 1.96
CA LEU A 128 5.06 3.95 1.87
C LEU A 128 4.12 3.57 3.04
N SER A 129 4.41 4.07 4.25
CA SER A 129 3.58 3.84 5.44
C SER A 129 2.20 4.47 5.28
N GLU A 130 2.14 5.74 4.87
CA GLU A 130 0.88 6.45 4.64
C GLU A 130 0.01 5.77 3.58
N TRP A 131 0.61 5.30 2.49
CA TRP A 131 -0.10 4.53 1.46
C TRP A 131 -0.66 3.23 2.03
N ARG A 132 0.12 2.52 2.85
CA ARG A 132 -0.31 1.26 3.47
C ARG A 132 -1.45 1.50 4.45
N GLU A 133 -1.35 2.49 5.33
CA GLU A 133 -2.42 2.84 6.27
C GLU A 133 -3.73 3.15 5.55
N LEU A 134 -3.65 3.85 4.42
CA LEU A 134 -4.83 4.18 3.62
C LEU A 134 -5.44 2.93 2.97
N THR A 135 -4.63 2.00 2.45
CA THR A 135 -5.08 0.84 1.65
C THR A 135 -5.29 -0.44 2.46
N GLN A 136 -4.80 -0.50 3.70
CA GLN A 136 -4.89 -1.69 4.57
C GLN A 136 -6.32 -2.26 4.69
N PRO A 137 -7.39 -1.45 4.86
CA PRO A 137 -8.75 -2.00 4.99
C PRO A 137 -9.21 -2.83 3.79
N LEU A 138 -8.77 -2.46 2.58
CA LEU A 138 -9.03 -3.26 1.37
C LEU A 138 -8.22 -4.56 1.38
N ILE A 139 -6.94 -4.47 1.73
CA ILE A 139 -6.01 -5.61 1.69
C ILE A 139 -6.39 -6.67 2.74
N SER A 140 -6.83 -6.25 3.93
CA SER A 140 -7.26 -7.15 5.00
C SER A 140 -8.63 -7.78 4.75
N GLY A 141 -9.37 -7.36 3.72
CA GLY A 141 -10.78 -7.76 3.53
C GLY A 141 -11.72 -7.20 4.61
N GLU A 142 -11.27 -6.20 5.38
CA GLU A 142 -12.09 -5.51 6.39
C GLU A 142 -13.18 -4.65 5.74
N SER A 143 -13.01 -4.29 4.46
CA SER A 143 -14.10 -3.84 3.60
C SER A 143 -15.00 -5.03 3.26
N SER A 144 -15.81 -5.41 4.26
CA SER A 144 -16.78 -6.49 4.32
C SER A 144 -17.42 -6.87 3.00
N ASP A 145 -17.81 -8.15 2.91
CA ASP A 145 -18.88 -8.75 2.08
C ASP A 145 -20.27 -8.08 2.28
N ALA A 146 -20.28 -6.76 2.53
CA ALA A 146 -21.48 -5.97 2.61
C ALA A 146 -22.10 -5.98 1.21
N GLU A 147 -23.29 -6.57 1.13
CA GLU A 147 -24.19 -6.50 -0.01
C GLU A 147 -24.17 -5.07 -0.57
N ALA A 148 -24.01 -4.94 -1.90
CA ALA A 148 -23.89 -3.65 -2.54
C ALA A 148 -25.04 -2.74 -2.04
N PRO A 149 -24.74 -1.48 -1.67
CA PRO A 149 -25.74 -0.63 -1.05
C PRO A 149 -26.96 -0.55 -1.96
N HIS A 150 -28.16 -0.70 -1.38
CA HIS A 150 -29.38 -0.60 -2.17
C HIS A 150 -29.51 0.79 -2.80
N ASP A 151 -29.17 1.83 -2.04
CA ASP A 151 -29.21 3.23 -2.48
C ASP A 151 -27.93 3.65 -3.20
N ILE A 152 -28.06 4.54 -4.19
CA ILE A 152 -26.90 5.15 -4.86
C ILE A 152 -26.11 6.02 -3.89
N VAL A 153 -24.86 5.65 -3.65
CA VAL A 153 -23.88 6.41 -2.84
C VAL A 153 -22.62 6.70 -3.65
N MET A 154 -22.02 7.87 -3.41
CA MET A 154 -20.76 8.28 -4.04
C MET A 154 -19.88 8.94 -2.98
N PRO A 155 -19.12 8.14 -2.20
CA PRO A 155 -18.32 8.62 -1.08
C PRO A 155 -17.36 9.77 -1.44
N LEU A 156 -16.79 9.72 -2.66
CA LEU A 156 -15.90 10.77 -3.22
C LEU A 156 -16.50 12.18 -3.14
N LEU A 157 -17.83 12.30 -3.26
CA LEU A 157 -18.54 13.59 -3.27
C LEU A 157 -19.55 13.71 -2.11
N GLU A 158 -19.62 12.71 -1.23
CA GLU A 158 -20.51 12.66 -0.08
C GLU A 158 -19.90 13.44 1.08
N ASN A 159 -20.04 14.76 1.06
CA ASN A 159 -19.43 15.61 2.08
C ASN A 159 -20.44 16.16 3.09
N VAL A 160 -20.39 15.58 4.29
CA VAL A 160 -21.20 15.98 5.47
C VAL A 160 -20.53 17.11 6.26
N THR A 161 -19.26 17.47 6.00
CA THR A 161 -18.52 18.51 6.74
C THR A 161 -17.85 19.60 5.87
N SER A 162 -17.26 19.29 4.72
CA SER A 162 -16.67 20.31 3.82
C SER A 162 -16.63 19.85 2.36
N PRO A 163 -16.98 20.66 1.34
CA PRO A 163 -17.05 20.19 -0.04
C PRO A 163 -15.72 19.61 -0.56
N ALA A 164 -15.79 18.58 -1.41
CA ALA A 164 -14.61 18.02 -2.07
C ALA A 164 -13.94 19.07 -2.97
N HIS A 165 -12.62 19.02 -3.12
CA HIS A 165 -11.85 19.96 -3.95
C HIS A 165 -11.26 19.29 -5.18
N LEU A 166 -11.19 20.07 -6.26
CA LEU A 166 -10.57 19.73 -7.54
C LEU A 166 -9.72 20.92 -8.00
N VAL A 167 -8.54 20.67 -8.56
CA VAL A 167 -7.72 21.72 -9.17
C VAL A 167 -8.31 22.10 -10.54
N ALA A 168 -8.28 23.40 -10.86
CA ALA A 168 -8.71 23.92 -12.15
C ALA A 168 -7.92 23.31 -13.31
N GLY A 169 -8.52 23.30 -14.50
CA GLY A 169 -7.89 22.79 -15.71
C GLY A 169 -8.87 22.14 -16.67
N GLU A 170 -8.35 21.70 -17.81
CA GLU A 170 -9.09 20.95 -18.81
C GLU A 170 -8.74 19.46 -18.70
N ARG A 171 -9.71 18.65 -18.27
CA ARG A 171 -9.50 17.22 -17.99
C ARG A 171 -10.82 16.45 -18.04
N PRO A 172 -10.81 15.13 -18.31
CA PRO A 172 -11.97 14.30 -18.01
C PRO A 172 -12.16 14.21 -16.49
N LEU A 173 -13.34 13.79 -16.05
CA LEU A 173 -13.56 13.36 -14.68
C LEU A 173 -13.77 11.85 -14.64
N HIS A 174 -13.05 11.21 -13.73
CA HIS A 174 -13.33 9.85 -13.32
C HIS A 174 -14.32 9.90 -12.17
N LEU A 175 -15.43 9.18 -12.27
CA LEU A 175 -16.46 9.09 -11.24
C LEU A 175 -16.78 7.64 -10.95
N GLN A 176 -16.96 7.31 -9.68
CA GLN A 176 -17.38 5.99 -9.23
C GLN A 176 -18.44 6.14 -8.14
N TRP A 177 -19.50 5.36 -8.25
CA TRP A 177 -20.54 5.22 -7.24
C TRP A 177 -20.80 3.75 -6.94
N TYR A 178 -21.65 3.50 -5.96
CA TYR A 178 -22.09 2.17 -5.56
C TYR A 178 -23.60 2.18 -5.39
N GLY A 179 -24.22 1.02 -5.60
CA GLY A 179 -25.65 0.85 -5.45
C GLY A 179 -26.50 1.37 -6.61
N GLY A 180 -27.81 1.25 -6.43
CA GLY A 180 -28.81 1.42 -7.47
C GLY A 180 -28.80 0.32 -8.52
N GLN A 181 -29.73 0.43 -9.47
CA GLN A 181 -29.90 -0.53 -10.56
C GLN A 181 -29.60 0.11 -11.92
N SER A 182 -28.76 -0.55 -12.71
CA SER A 182 -28.47 -0.16 -14.09
C SER A 182 -29.75 -0.13 -14.94
N SER A 183 -29.93 0.79 -15.90
CA SER A 183 -28.99 1.82 -16.38
C SER A 183 -28.98 3.09 -15.52
N TYR A 184 -27.93 3.91 -15.67
CA TYR A 184 -27.74 5.16 -14.96
C TYR A 184 -27.68 6.36 -15.89
N THR A 185 -28.10 7.52 -15.40
CA THR A 185 -27.85 8.82 -16.03
C THR A 185 -27.06 9.72 -15.07
N VAL A 186 -25.93 10.21 -15.55
CA VAL A 186 -25.02 11.10 -14.83
C VAL A 186 -25.12 12.51 -15.41
N HIS A 187 -25.33 13.49 -14.54
CA HIS A 187 -25.32 14.91 -14.90
C HIS A 187 -24.27 15.66 -14.10
N ILE A 188 -23.52 16.52 -14.80
CA ILE A 188 -22.64 17.50 -14.17
C ILE A 188 -23.20 18.89 -14.44
N LYS A 189 -23.38 19.68 -13.38
CA LYS A 189 -23.98 21.02 -13.44
C LYS A 189 -23.08 22.06 -12.84
N GLN A 190 -23.15 23.25 -13.43
CA GLN A 190 -22.66 24.48 -12.83
C GLN A 190 -23.84 25.46 -12.74
N ARG A 191 -24.24 25.80 -11.51
CA ARG A 191 -25.47 26.56 -11.24
C ARG A 191 -26.69 25.86 -11.85
N ARG A 192 -27.36 26.49 -12.83
CA ARG A 192 -28.53 25.94 -13.54
C ARG A 192 -28.17 25.30 -14.89
N LYS A 193 -26.93 25.44 -15.35
CA LYS A 193 -26.46 24.90 -16.64
C LYS A 193 -26.01 23.45 -16.45
N PHE A 194 -26.54 22.54 -17.26
CA PHE A 194 -25.98 21.21 -17.45
C PHE A 194 -24.75 21.35 -18.34
N LEU A 195 -23.62 20.88 -17.83
CA LEU A 195 -22.36 20.81 -18.57
C LEU A 195 -22.18 19.44 -19.22
N LEU A 196 -22.71 18.39 -18.58
CA LEU A 196 -22.67 17.02 -19.07
C LEU A 196 -23.99 16.31 -18.76
N THR A 197 -24.41 15.46 -19.69
CA THR A 197 -25.39 14.39 -19.50
C THR A 197 -24.87 13.14 -20.18
N GLN A 198 -24.63 12.08 -19.41
CA GLN A 198 -24.06 10.83 -19.91
C GLN A 198 -24.83 9.64 -19.34
N ASN A 199 -25.14 8.66 -20.19
CA ASN A 199 -25.74 7.40 -19.74
C ASN A 199 -24.63 6.38 -19.50
N SER A 200 -24.82 5.51 -18.52
CA SER A 200 -23.90 4.42 -18.20
C SER A 200 -24.66 3.16 -17.83
N PHE A 201 -24.08 2.00 -18.15
CA PHE A 201 -24.57 0.70 -17.68
C PHE A 201 -23.76 0.17 -16.50
N THR A 202 -22.63 0.82 -16.20
CA THR A 202 -21.71 0.50 -15.10
C THR A 202 -21.70 1.63 -14.07
N THR A 203 -21.18 1.34 -12.88
CA THR A 203 -21.10 2.32 -11.77
C THR A 203 -19.81 3.15 -11.77
N VAL A 204 -19.06 3.11 -12.87
CA VAL A 204 -17.84 3.86 -13.10
C VAL A 204 -17.94 4.52 -14.47
N ILE A 205 -17.61 5.82 -14.54
CA ILE A 205 -17.49 6.52 -15.82
C ILE A 205 -16.20 7.35 -15.87
N GLU A 206 -15.73 7.53 -17.09
CA GLU A 206 -14.88 8.65 -17.48
C GLU A 206 -15.75 9.57 -18.34
N THR A 207 -15.70 10.88 -18.06
CA THR A 207 -16.39 11.87 -18.87
C THR A 207 -15.57 12.26 -20.08
N GLU A 208 -16.18 12.92 -21.06
CA GLU A 208 -15.41 13.70 -22.03
C GLU A 208 -14.58 14.80 -21.31
N LYS A 209 -13.57 15.33 -21.99
CA LYS A 209 -12.77 16.44 -21.45
C LYS A 209 -13.64 17.67 -21.21
N MET A 210 -13.53 18.26 -20.03
CA MET A 210 -14.30 19.43 -19.62
C MET A 210 -13.37 20.51 -19.05
N ALA A 211 -13.73 21.77 -19.27
CA ALA A 211 -13.01 22.91 -18.70
C ALA A 211 -13.55 23.28 -17.31
N PHE A 212 -12.72 23.08 -16.29
CA PHE A 212 -13.00 23.46 -14.90
C PHE A 212 -12.24 24.74 -14.56
N ASN A 213 -12.96 25.87 -14.55
CA ASN A 213 -12.36 27.19 -14.40
C ASN A 213 -12.81 27.87 -13.11
N VAL A 214 -11.89 28.57 -12.45
CA VAL A 214 -12.20 29.50 -11.37
C VAL A 214 -12.35 30.89 -11.97
N ARG A 215 -13.45 31.57 -11.62
CA ARG A 215 -13.66 32.96 -12.08
C ARG A 215 -12.64 33.89 -11.41
N PRO A 216 -12.20 34.96 -12.09
CA PRO A 216 -11.40 36.00 -11.45
C PRO A 216 -12.06 36.49 -10.15
N ASN A 217 -11.25 36.74 -9.12
CA ASN A 217 -11.70 37.23 -7.81
C ASN A 217 -12.66 36.28 -7.06
N LYS A 218 -12.66 34.99 -7.38
CA LYS A 218 -13.33 33.96 -6.57
C LYS A 218 -12.32 32.95 -6.06
N PRO A 219 -12.43 32.50 -4.80
CA PRO A 219 -11.55 31.47 -4.26
C PRO A 219 -11.83 30.11 -4.88
N TYR A 220 -13.06 29.88 -5.36
CA TYR A 220 -13.46 28.62 -5.98
C TYR A 220 -14.68 28.80 -6.90
N GLN A 221 -14.95 27.76 -7.70
CA GLN A 221 -16.18 27.59 -8.48
C GLN A 221 -16.85 26.25 -8.12
N SER A 222 -18.13 26.28 -7.73
CA SER A 222 -18.87 25.07 -7.33
C SER A 222 -19.55 24.36 -8.50
N TYR A 223 -19.51 23.03 -8.44
CA TYR A 223 -20.12 22.10 -9.39
C TYR A 223 -20.93 21.06 -8.63
N ARG A 224 -21.92 20.47 -9.30
CA ARG A 224 -22.79 19.43 -8.75
C ARG A 224 -22.82 18.23 -9.68
N VAL A 225 -22.68 17.05 -9.11
CA VAL A 225 -22.83 15.76 -9.77
C VAL A 225 -24.15 15.15 -9.31
N ILE A 226 -24.94 14.67 -10.26
CA ILE A 226 -26.19 13.98 -10.00
C ILE A 226 -26.11 12.64 -10.73
N VAL A 227 -26.33 11.55 -10.00
CA VAL A 227 -26.44 10.21 -10.58
C VAL A 227 -27.85 9.72 -10.31
N ARG A 228 -28.54 9.22 -11.33
CA ARG A 228 -29.89 8.65 -11.23
C ARG A 228 -29.87 7.23 -11.76
N SER A 229 -30.52 6.31 -11.04
CA SER A 229 -30.92 5.01 -11.58
C SER A 229 -32.13 5.21 -12.49
N ASN A 230 -32.14 4.59 -13.66
CA ASN A 230 -33.28 4.67 -14.59
C ASN A 230 -34.33 3.60 -14.30
N ALA A 231 -33.94 2.51 -13.66
CA ALA A 231 -34.85 1.43 -13.26
C ALA A 231 -35.62 1.79 -11.97
N GLU A 232 -35.03 2.61 -11.11
CA GLU A 232 -35.59 2.98 -9.81
C GLU A 232 -35.55 4.50 -9.63
N ASN A 233 -36.47 5.08 -8.86
CA ASN A 233 -36.45 6.52 -8.56
C ASN A 233 -35.38 6.90 -7.51
N GLN A 234 -34.20 6.28 -7.59
CA GLN A 234 -33.05 6.57 -6.75
C GLN A 234 -32.15 7.61 -7.40
N MET A 235 -31.61 8.51 -6.59
CA MET A 235 -30.63 9.48 -7.06
C MET A 235 -29.63 9.86 -5.97
N PHE A 236 -28.37 10.00 -6.39
CA PHE A 236 -27.34 10.67 -5.62
C PHE A 236 -27.20 12.12 -6.09
N THR A 237 -26.92 13.04 -5.16
CA THR A 237 -26.52 14.40 -5.48
C THR A 237 -25.37 14.84 -4.59
N GLY A 238 -24.21 15.04 -5.19
CA GLY A 238 -22.99 15.50 -4.52
C GLY A 238 -22.39 16.71 -5.22
N GLY A 239 -21.36 17.31 -4.64
CA GLY A 239 -20.73 18.47 -5.25
C GLY A 239 -19.28 18.65 -4.85
N PHE A 240 -18.56 19.38 -5.68
CA PHE A 240 -17.16 19.73 -5.47
C PHE A 240 -16.91 21.20 -5.79
N ARG A 241 -15.80 21.71 -5.30
CA ARG A 241 -15.29 23.06 -5.52
C ARG A 241 -14.01 22.98 -6.34
N VAL A 242 -14.00 23.66 -7.47
CA VAL A 242 -12.80 23.86 -8.28
C VAL A 242 -12.02 25.03 -7.72
N VAL A 243 -10.72 24.85 -7.48
CA VAL A 243 -9.78 25.83 -6.94
C VAL A 243 -8.56 25.95 -7.84
N THR A 244 -7.75 27.00 -7.67
CA THR A 244 -6.63 27.28 -8.59
C THR A 244 -5.41 26.41 -8.35
N ALA A 245 -5.19 25.94 -7.13
CA ALA A 245 -4.03 25.13 -6.77
C ALA A 245 -4.37 24.19 -5.60
N ALA A 246 -3.70 23.04 -5.57
CA ALA A 246 -3.66 22.13 -4.44
C ALA A 246 -2.45 22.46 -3.53
N PRO A 247 -2.45 22.03 -2.27
CA PRO A 247 -1.24 22.05 -1.47
C PRO A 247 -0.17 21.18 -2.14
N GLU A 248 1.10 21.56 -1.95
CA GLU A 248 2.24 20.89 -2.59
C GLU A 248 2.96 20.00 -1.60
N LEU A 249 3.30 18.78 -2.04
CA LEU A 249 4.08 17.85 -1.26
C LEU A 249 5.53 18.34 -1.18
N THR A 250 6.02 18.58 0.04
CA THR A 250 7.43 18.85 0.28
C THR A 250 8.27 17.61 -0.07
N LYS A 251 9.24 17.81 -0.96
CA LYS A 251 10.14 16.79 -1.48
C LYS A 251 11.57 17.05 -0.95
N PRO A 252 12.33 16.00 -0.58
CA PRO A 252 13.74 16.16 -0.23
C PRO A 252 14.56 16.57 -1.46
N THR A 253 15.61 17.37 -1.26
CA THR A 253 16.48 17.88 -2.33
C THR A 253 17.10 16.76 -3.16
N ALA A 254 17.36 15.60 -2.55
CA ALA A 254 17.87 14.42 -3.25
C ALA A 254 16.97 13.93 -4.40
N LEU A 255 15.67 14.26 -4.42
CA LEU A 255 14.79 13.96 -5.57
C LEU A 255 15.08 14.80 -6.81
N GLU A 256 15.78 15.93 -6.68
CA GLU A 256 16.15 16.76 -7.83
C GLU A 256 17.21 16.06 -8.70
N THR A 257 18.10 15.30 -8.06
CA THR A 257 19.20 14.57 -8.72
C THR A 257 18.89 13.08 -8.89
N THR A 258 17.93 12.55 -8.14
CA THR A 258 17.56 11.13 -8.14
C THR A 258 16.28 10.88 -8.95
N LYS A 259 16.34 9.93 -9.88
CA LYS A 259 15.17 9.54 -10.69
C LYS A 259 14.43 8.37 -10.06
N LEU A 260 13.48 8.65 -9.18
CA LEU A 260 12.51 7.64 -8.75
C LEU A 260 11.49 7.34 -9.88
N PRO A 261 10.85 6.17 -9.88
CA PRO A 261 9.82 5.83 -10.85
C PRO A 261 8.69 6.89 -10.87
N ALA A 262 8.27 7.32 -12.07
CA ALA A 262 7.28 8.39 -12.20
C ALA A 262 5.92 8.03 -11.60
N ASP A 263 5.46 6.79 -11.82
CA ASP A 263 4.17 6.31 -11.30
C ASP A 263 4.19 6.18 -9.77
N PHE A 264 5.35 5.84 -9.21
CA PHE A 264 5.57 5.85 -7.76
C PHE A 264 5.38 7.26 -7.19
N LEU A 265 6.06 8.27 -7.77
CA LEU A 265 5.97 9.66 -7.31
C LEU A 265 4.54 10.21 -7.41
N LYS A 266 3.81 9.89 -8.48
CA LYS A 266 2.41 10.28 -8.65
C LYS A 266 1.48 9.56 -7.66
N THR A 267 1.71 8.27 -7.40
CA THR A 267 0.95 7.50 -6.40
C THR A 267 1.15 8.08 -5.00
N VAL A 268 2.39 8.42 -4.65
CA VAL A 268 2.74 9.08 -3.39
C VAL A 268 2.11 10.46 -3.28
N GLN A 269 2.14 11.26 -4.35
CA GLN A 269 1.48 12.56 -4.40
C GLN A 269 -0.03 12.46 -4.14
N ALA A 270 -0.71 11.55 -4.83
CA ALA A 270 -2.14 11.32 -4.65
C ALA A 270 -2.47 10.82 -3.23
N THR A 271 -1.66 9.91 -2.70
CA THR A 271 -1.79 9.42 -1.32
C THR A 271 -1.67 10.56 -0.31
N TRP A 272 -0.64 11.39 -0.45
CA TRP A 272 -0.42 12.52 0.44
C TRP A 272 -1.56 13.54 0.34
N LEU A 273 -2.05 13.84 -0.87
CA LEU A 273 -3.20 14.72 -1.05
C LEU A 273 -4.43 14.17 -0.32
N ALA A 274 -4.70 12.87 -0.39
CA ALA A 274 -5.84 12.26 0.27
C ALA A 274 -5.84 12.41 1.80
N THR A 275 -4.69 12.61 2.43
CA THR A 275 -4.56 12.81 3.88
C THR A 275 -4.59 14.27 4.31
N GLN A 276 -4.55 15.22 3.37
CA GLN A 276 -4.54 16.65 3.70
C GLN A 276 -5.91 17.17 4.09
N GLU A 277 -5.92 18.12 5.05
CA GLU A 277 -7.09 18.90 5.45
C GLU A 277 -8.34 18.02 5.69
N GLU A 278 -8.20 16.94 6.46
CA GLU A 278 -9.28 15.99 6.79
C GLU A 278 -9.96 15.35 5.57
N GLY A 279 -9.21 15.14 4.48
CA GLY A 279 -9.70 14.49 3.27
C GLY A 279 -10.40 15.42 2.28
N LYS A 280 -10.30 16.73 2.47
CA LYS A 280 -10.79 17.76 1.54
C LYS A 280 -10.33 17.54 0.09
N TRP A 281 -9.14 16.97 -0.08
CA TRP A 281 -8.47 16.73 -1.36
C TRP A 281 -8.61 15.29 -1.88
N ILE A 282 -9.44 14.45 -1.25
CA ILE A 282 -9.68 13.06 -1.69
C ILE A 282 -10.14 12.98 -3.15
N PHE A 283 -10.98 13.92 -3.60
CA PHE A 283 -11.47 13.90 -4.98
C PHE A 283 -10.36 14.21 -6.00
N GLU A 284 -9.51 15.20 -5.75
CA GLU A 284 -8.32 15.47 -6.57
C GLU A 284 -7.34 14.29 -6.54
N ALA A 285 -7.09 13.71 -5.35
CA ALA A 285 -6.25 12.52 -5.21
C ALA A 285 -6.77 11.34 -6.04
N TYR A 286 -8.09 11.13 -6.03
CA TYR A 286 -8.74 10.11 -6.84
C TYR A 286 -8.58 10.38 -8.34
N GLN A 287 -8.75 11.64 -8.80
CA GLN A 287 -8.50 11.97 -10.21
C GLN A 287 -7.06 11.66 -10.61
N GLN A 288 -6.08 12.05 -9.79
CA GLN A 288 -4.66 11.77 -10.06
C GLN A 288 -4.33 10.27 -10.08
N ALA A 289 -4.95 9.49 -9.19
CA ALA A 289 -4.79 8.04 -9.17
C ALA A 289 -5.46 7.36 -10.37
N ALA A 290 -6.56 7.91 -10.88
CA ALA A 290 -7.29 7.37 -12.02
C ALA A 290 -6.60 7.61 -13.37
N GLU A 291 -5.77 8.66 -13.48
CA GLU A 291 -4.94 8.95 -14.66
C GLU A 291 -3.68 8.07 -14.76
N LEU A 292 -3.37 7.30 -13.71
CA LEU A 292 -2.21 6.40 -13.71
C LEU A 292 -2.48 5.16 -14.58
N PRO A 293 -1.43 4.57 -15.18
CA PRO A 293 -1.55 3.29 -15.86
C PRO A 293 -2.04 2.20 -14.89
N GLU A 294 -2.43 1.04 -15.44
CA GLU A 294 -2.80 -0.14 -14.65
C GLU A 294 -1.60 -0.69 -13.86
N TYR A 295 -1.32 -0.02 -12.75
CA TYR A 295 -0.22 -0.26 -11.82
C TYR A 295 -0.86 -0.52 -10.45
N ARG A 296 -0.53 -1.66 -9.85
CA ARG A 296 -1.30 -2.19 -8.70
C ARG A 296 -1.45 -1.20 -7.53
N PRO A 297 -0.42 -0.45 -7.12
CA PRO A 297 -0.56 0.56 -6.09
C PRO A 297 -1.54 1.69 -6.42
N ALA A 298 -1.61 2.10 -7.70
CA ALA A 298 -2.58 3.09 -8.16
C ALA A 298 -4.00 2.54 -8.17
N ILE A 299 -4.18 1.26 -8.56
CA ILE A 299 -5.47 0.57 -8.54
C ILE A 299 -6.03 0.50 -7.11
N LEU A 300 -5.23 0.02 -6.17
CA LEU A 300 -5.62 -0.09 -4.75
C LEU A 300 -5.92 1.29 -4.15
N LEU A 301 -5.11 2.30 -4.49
CA LEU A 301 -5.35 3.68 -4.07
C LEU A 301 -6.67 4.21 -4.63
N LYS A 302 -6.91 4.05 -5.94
CA LYS A 302 -8.15 4.48 -6.61
C LYS A 302 -9.36 3.84 -5.95
N GLU A 303 -9.30 2.53 -5.68
CA GLU A 303 -10.40 1.79 -5.08
C GLU A 303 -10.68 2.23 -3.65
N VAL A 304 -9.65 2.42 -2.80
CA VAL A 304 -9.88 2.80 -1.41
C VAL A 304 -10.42 4.23 -1.30
N LEU A 305 -9.97 5.12 -2.18
CA LEU A 305 -10.50 6.47 -2.26
C LEU A 305 -11.95 6.49 -2.75
N ALA A 306 -12.30 5.64 -3.73
CA ALA A 306 -13.66 5.53 -4.24
C ALA A 306 -14.66 5.06 -3.18
N ARG A 307 -14.30 4.01 -2.42
CA ARG A 307 -15.13 3.47 -1.33
C ARG A 307 -15.23 4.44 -0.14
N GLY A 308 -14.19 5.25 0.07
CA GLY A 308 -14.06 6.11 1.23
C GLY A 308 -13.87 5.29 2.52
N LYS A 309 -13.69 5.98 3.64
CA LYS A 309 -13.75 5.32 4.95
C LYS A 309 -15.19 4.89 5.18
N GLU A 310 -15.44 3.62 5.50
CA GLU A 310 -16.75 3.13 5.96
C GLU A 310 -17.24 4.04 7.09
N LYS A 311 -18.06 5.04 6.76
CA LYS A 311 -18.97 5.59 7.73
C LYS A 311 -20.01 4.51 7.86
N GLN A 312 -19.94 3.75 8.96
CA GLN A 312 -21.04 2.92 9.42
C GLN A 312 -22.33 3.65 9.07
N VAL A 313 -23.06 3.11 8.10
CA VAL A 313 -24.38 3.58 7.71
C VAL A 313 -25.10 3.76 9.03
N ARG A 314 -25.37 5.02 9.42
CA ARG A 314 -26.18 5.31 10.59
C ARG A 314 -27.52 4.66 10.32
N ARG A 315 -27.67 3.40 10.74
CA ARG A 315 -28.96 2.76 10.97
C ARG A 315 -29.59 3.64 12.04
N GLY A 316 -30.33 4.63 11.57
CA GLY A 316 -31.22 5.39 12.42
C GLY A 316 -32.14 4.38 13.08
N ILE A 317 -31.88 4.09 14.35
CA ILE A 317 -32.86 3.51 15.23
C ILE A 317 -33.99 4.54 15.24
N ARG A 318 -35.01 4.29 14.41
CA ARG A 318 -36.31 4.96 14.55
C ARG A 318 -36.88 4.49 15.88
N GLY A 319 -36.86 5.39 16.86
CA GLY A 319 -37.84 5.37 17.95
C GLY A 319 -39.19 5.85 17.45
#